data_AF-A0A9E6K1V7-F1
#
_entry.id   AF-A0A9E6K1V7-F1
#
_cell.length_a   1.000
_cell.length_b   1.000
_cell.length_c   1.000
_cell.angle_alpha   90.00
_cell.angle_beta   90.00
_cell.angle_gamma   90.00
#
_symmetry.space_group_name_H-M   'P 1'
#
loop_
_entity.id
_entity.type
_entity.pdbx_description
1 polymer ?
#
loop_
_entity_poly.entity_id
_entity_poly.type
_entity_poly.pdbx_seq_one_letter_code
_entity_poly.pdbx_strand_id
1 'polypeptide(L)' 'MAKGKRTYVGFYSTETGNLVHVTNIQKKNFETGEKLSLKKYNKKTRKHEVLKMKEIKKG' A
#
# COMPACT_ATOMS: atom_id res chain seq x y z
N MET A 1 -22.15 -13.48 6.48
CA MET A 1 -20.91 -13.04 5.78
C MET A 1 -20.12 -12.07 6.66
N ALA A 2 -19.14 -12.55 7.42
CA ALA A 2 -18.32 -11.66 8.24
C ALA A 2 -17.57 -10.67 7.32
N LYS A 3 -17.86 -9.37 7.46
CA LYS A 3 -17.10 -8.28 6.83
C LYS A 3 -15.67 -8.36 7.37
N GLY A 4 -14.82 -9.16 6.72
CA GLY A 4 -13.47 -9.45 7.21
C GLY A 4 -12.69 -8.18 7.52
N LYS A 5 -11.94 -8.19 8.64
CA LYS A 5 -11.19 -7.04 9.16
C LYS A 5 -10.36 -6.40 8.04
N ARG A 6 -10.63 -5.12 7.75
CA ARG A 6 -9.85 -4.35 6.77
C ARG A 6 -8.57 -3.86 7.43
N THR A 7 -7.43 -4.09 6.79
CA THR A 7 -6.12 -3.61 7.24
C THR A 7 -5.76 -2.35 6.47
N TYR A 8 -5.26 -1.32 7.15
CA TYR A 8 -4.74 -0.12 6.51
C TYR A 8 -3.29 -0.34 6.07
N VAL A 9 -2.99 0.08 4.84
CA VAL A 9 -1.69 -0.14 4.23
C VAL A 9 -1.23 1.14 3.53
N GLY A 10 0.03 1.47 3.74
CA GLY A 10 0.73 2.58 3.10
C GLY A 10 1.61 2.07 1.97
N PHE A 11 1.64 2.81 0.87
CA PHE A 11 2.50 2.58 -0.28
C PHE A 11 3.61 3.63 -0.29
N TYR A 12 4.85 3.18 -0.16
CA TYR A 12 6.04 4.01 -0.03
C TYR A 12 6.88 3.95 -1.31
N SER A 13 7.43 5.09 -1.72
CA SER A 13 8.39 5.15 -2.83
C SER A 13 9.70 4.45 -2.42
N THR A 14 10.23 3.63 -3.32
CA THR A 14 11.55 3.00 -3.13
C THR A 14 12.69 3.99 -3.33
N GLU A 15 12.46 5.08 -4.07
CA GLU A 15 13.49 6.06 -4.40
C GLU A 15 13.64 7.11 -3.30
N THR A 16 12.51 7.62 -2.81
CA THR A 16 12.49 8.78 -1.89
C THR A 16 11.99 8.44 -0.49
N GLY A 17 11.54 7.20 -0.25
CA GLY A 17 11.07 6.73 1.05
C GLY A 17 9.78 7.40 1.54
N ASN A 18 9.17 8.28 0.76
CA ASN A 18 7.95 8.98 1.17
C ASN A 18 6.72 8.08 1.03
N LEU A 19 5.73 8.32 1.89
CA LEU A 19 4.40 7.75 1.74
C LEU A 19 3.70 8.45 0.57
N VAL A 20 3.32 7.68 -0.44
CA VAL A 20 2.68 8.21 -1.66
C VAL A 20 1.17 7.96 -1.64
N HIS A 21 0.73 6.83 -1.09
CA HIS A 21 -0.68 6.47 -1.07
C HIS A 21 -1.04 5.62 0.14
N VAL A 22 -2.28 5.76 0.64
CA VAL A 22 -2.83 4.95 1.73
C VAL A 22 -4.15 4.38 1.28
N THR A 23 -4.36 3.09 1.52
CA THR A 23 -5.61 2.40 1.23
C THR A 23 -5.89 1.33 2.27
N ASN A 24 -7.10 0.79 2.25
CA ASN A 24 -7.49 -0.35 3.06
C ASN A 24 -7.63 -1.59 2.16
N ILE A 25 -7.10 -2.71 2.65
CA ILE A 25 -7.18 -4.00 1.95
C ILE A 25 -7.85 -5.05 2.84
N GLN A 26 -8.42 -6.06 2.21
CA GLN A 26 -8.93 -7.23 2.88
C GLN A 26 -7.96 -8.39 2.64
N LYS A 27 -7.13 -8.71 3.65
CA LYS A 27 -6.05 -9.69 3.51
C LYS A 27 -6.50 -11.08 3.05
N LYS A 28 -7.74 -11.47 3.37
CA LYS A 28 -8.31 -12.77 2.98
C LYS A 28 -8.40 -12.97 1.46
N ASN A 29 -8.38 -11.89 0.68
CA ASN A 29 -8.48 -11.94 -0.78
C ASN A 29 -7.10 -12.10 -1.46
N PHE A 30 -6.02 -12.14 -0.68
CA PHE A 30 -4.65 -12.27 -1.17
C PHE A 30 -4.07 -13.58 -0.65
N GLU A 31 -3.16 -14.18 -1.44
CA GLU A 31 -2.42 -15.33 -0.96
C GLU A 31 -1.49 -14.93 0.21
N THR A 32 -1.24 -15.89 1.10
CA THR A 32 -0.41 -15.65 2.28
C THR A 32 1.02 -15.29 1.86
N GLY A 33 1.42 -14.03 2.09
CA GLY A 33 2.77 -13.53 1.76
C GLY A 33 2.83 -12.67 0.50
N GLU A 34 1.74 -12.57 -0.26
CA GLU A 34 1.68 -11.69 -1.43
C GLU A 34 1.61 -10.22 -1.00
N LYS A 35 2.54 -9.41 -1.49
CA LYS A 35 2.56 -7.95 -1.25
C LYS A 35 2.08 -7.25 -2.51
N LEU A 36 1.00 -6.49 -2.39
CA LEU A 36 0.55 -5.62 -3.46
C LEU A 36 1.67 -4.65 -3.86
N SER A 37 1.92 -4.55 -5.16
CA SER A 37 2.69 -3.48 -5.76
C SER A 37 1.74 -2.62 -6.58
N LEU A 38 1.81 -1.30 -6.40
CA LEU A 38 0.99 -0.35 -7.14
C LEU A 38 1.88 0.63 -7.87
N LYS A 39 1.56 0.89 -9.14
CA LYS A 39 2.16 1.98 -9.91
C LYS A 39 1.34 3.25 -9.70
N LYS A 40 1.88 4.25 -9.01
CA LYS A 40 1.20 5.52 -8.74
C LYS A 40 2.12 6.71 -8.97
N TYR A 41 1.52 7.85 -9.28
CA TYR A 41 2.24 9.10 -9.44
C TYR A 41 2.76 9.60 -8.08
N ASN A 42 4.07 9.80 -7.98
CA ASN A 42 4.69 10.42 -6.82
C ASN A 42 4.89 11.92 -7.11
N LYS A 43 4.21 12.77 -6.33
CA LYS A 43 4.26 14.23 -6.52
C LYS A 43 5.65 14.82 -6.28
N LYS A 44 6.52 14.15 -5.53
CA LYS A 44 7.89 14.61 -5.26
C LYS A 44 8.81 14.42 -6.45
N THR A 45 8.81 13.22 -7.03
CA THR A 45 9.65 12.86 -8.18
C THR A 45 8.99 13.17 -9.52
N ARG A 46 7.70 13.55 -9.50
CA ARG A 46 6.88 13.91 -10.66
C ARG A 46 6.77 12.81 -11.73
N LYS A 47 6.90 11.54 -11.32
CA LYS A 47 6.79 10.37 -12.20
C LYS A 47 5.97 9.26 -11.55
N HIS A 48 5.58 8.28 -12.36
CA HIS A 48 4.89 7.08 -11.88
C HIS A 48 5.92 6.03 -11.44
N GLU A 49 5.83 5.61 -10.19
CA GLU A 49 6.75 4.65 -9.57
C GLU A 49 6.01 3.42 -9.08
N VAL A 50 6.70 2.28 -9.05
CA VAL A 50 6.22 1.06 -8.39
C VAL A 50 6.50 1.21 -6.89
N LEU A 51 5.43 1.24 -6.10
CA LEU A 51 5.49 1.49 -4.67
C LEU A 51 5.49 0.19 -3.87
N LYS A 52 6.21 0.18 -2.74
CA LYS A 52 6.21 -0.93 -1.79
C LYS A 52 5.16 -0.74 -0.72
N MET A 53 4.38 -1.79 -0.50
CA MET A 53 3.36 -1.86 0.53
C MET A 53 3.96 -2.10 1.92
N LYS A 54 3.48 -1.36 2.92
CA LYS A 54 3.77 -1.55 4.35
C LYS A 54 2.49 -1.39 5.16
N GLU A 55 2.29 -2.27 6.13
CA GLU A 55 1.15 -2.16 7.05
C GLU A 55 1.31 -0.95 7.97
N ILE A 56 0.23 -0.21 8.18
CA ILE A 56 0.20 0.94 9.07
C ILE A 56 -0.85 0.71 10.14
N LYS A 57 -0.50 0.99 11.40
CA LYS A 57 -1.50 1.10 12.46
C LYS A 57 -2.27 2.39 12.21
N LYS A 58 -3.58 2.27 12.04
CA LYS A 58 -4.45 3.44 12.17
C LYS A 58 -4.42 3.83 13.65
N GLY A 59 -3.85 4.99 13.94
CA GLY A 59 -3.96 5.63 15.26
C GLY A 59 -5.41 5.90 15.60
#